data_AF-A0A1B9JHV3-F1
#
_entry.id   AF-A0A1B9JHV3-F1
#
_cell.length_a   1.000
_cell.length_b   1.000
_cell.length_c   1.000
_cell.angle_alpha   90.00
_cell.angle_beta   90.00
_cell.angle_gamma   90.00
#
_symmetry.space_group_name_H-M   'P 1'
#
loop_
_entity.id
_entity.type
_entity.pdbx_description
1 polymer ?
#
loop_
_entity_poly.entity_id
_entity_poly.type
_entity_poly.pdbx_seq_one_letter_code
_entity_poly.pdbx_strand_id
1 'polypeptide(L)'
;MLKVLICTNHMASIGGSEIVALEVAECFKKNNYLVDIVANYIDSPVIEIAKNSDINLFNTDELPNPFNYDIVWSQHQVLPILINHYIDSFNNKTFFVFAHLSPYEHLETFGLYTERLLANKIFFNSEETYNQLSNFGVPINISEVFYNAAPSEFICEKDSKNEQLKNILLVSNHPPQEVLDALDILKNEHGLNIINIGVKGHVGRLTPKMIEDADAVITIGKTVQYAIVSDTPVYCYDHFGGIGWLLIDNYKNSEQFNYSGRCCLRRISAREIVDEIITYFPKAKRDVSKIKSETLTKYNLNKYIINIINIAKESISEKTLNLDDRQKIKSESEIVKSIKQYYNAYNRLLLEHKQLTINNNELIIKNSELNSENRVKSARIEDQKLKHQELLTKFQEISYNNEELIEEKESISNKLGQLIEEKESISNKLGQLIEEKESISNKLGQLIEEKESISNKLGQLKEEKESISNKLGQLKEEKESISNKLGQLKEEKESISNKLGQLKEEKESISNKLEQLIEEYNNQLLENQLNLDNYNQLLNSYNTLETQYQKYKNTFFNRLTRRIKRLYSKNVD
;
A
#
# COMPACT_ATOMS: atom_id res chain seq x y z
N MET A 1 -47.05 16.89 -14.79
CA MET A 1 -46.16 15.70 -14.79
C MET A 1 -46.09 15.21 -13.37
N LEU A 2 -46.22 13.91 -13.14
CA LEU A 2 -46.21 13.34 -11.79
C LEU A 2 -44.79 13.40 -11.21
N LYS A 3 -44.68 13.51 -9.89
CA LYS A 3 -43.42 13.71 -9.17
C LYS A 3 -43.25 12.68 -8.07
N VAL A 4 -42.04 12.14 -7.96
CA VAL A 4 -41.60 11.27 -6.86
C VAL A 4 -40.42 11.91 -6.13
N LEU A 5 -40.47 11.90 -4.80
CA LEU A 5 -39.35 12.23 -3.94
C LEU A 5 -38.83 10.96 -3.26
N ILE A 6 -37.52 10.72 -3.33
CA ILE A 6 -36.87 9.62 -2.63
C ILE A 6 -36.01 10.20 -1.51
N CYS A 7 -36.30 9.85 -0.27
CA CYS A 7 -35.56 10.29 0.90
C CYS A 7 -34.58 9.20 1.33
N THR A 8 -33.32 9.59 1.59
CA THR A 8 -32.33 8.70 2.20
C THR A 8 -31.33 9.43 3.07
N ASN A 9 -30.58 8.73 3.92
CA ASN A 9 -29.58 9.39 4.77
C ASN A 9 -28.32 9.79 4.00
N HIS A 10 -27.86 8.95 3.07
CA HIS A 10 -26.59 9.19 2.37
C HIS A 10 -26.67 8.72 0.93
N MET A 11 -26.03 9.47 0.04
CA MET A 11 -25.88 9.22 -1.39
C MET A 11 -24.43 9.56 -1.77
N ALA A 12 -23.50 8.76 -1.28
CA ALA A 12 -22.05 9.05 -1.36
C ALA A 12 -21.19 7.85 -1.73
N SER A 13 -21.75 6.64 -1.77
CA SER A 13 -21.01 5.44 -2.11
C SER A 13 -21.87 4.49 -2.94
N ILE A 14 -21.23 3.52 -3.59
CA ILE A 14 -21.93 2.43 -4.28
C ILE A 14 -22.25 1.34 -3.25
N GLY A 15 -23.12 1.70 -2.31
CA GLY A 15 -23.58 0.86 -1.21
C GLY A 15 -24.96 0.24 -1.49
N GLY A 16 -25.35 -0.72 -0.64
CA GLY A 16 -26.64 -1.42 -0.81
C GLY A 16 -27.84 -0.47 -0.78
N SER A 17 -27.84 0.51 0.13
CA SER A 17 -28.95 1.46 0.28
C SER A 17 -29.01 2.48 -0.86
N GLU A 18 -27.86 3.00 -1.28
CA GLU A 18 -27.73 3.99 -2.34
C GLU A 18 -28.16 3.39 -3.68
N ILE A 19 -27.77 2.13 -3.94
CA ILE A 19 -28.21 1.38 -5.11
C ILE A 19 -29.73 1.19 -5.10
N VAL A 20 -30.34 0.83 -3.97
CA VAL A 20 -31.82 0.72 -3.90
C VAL A 20 -32.49 2.06 -4.22
N ALA A 21 -32.01 3.17 -3.67
CA ALA A 21 -32.56 4.49 -3.97
C ALA A 21 -32.44 4.84 -5.47
N LEU A 22 -31.27 4.60 -6.08
CA LEU A 22 -31.04 4.85 -7.50
C LEU A 22 -31.92 3.98 -8.40
N GLU A 23 -32.07 2.70 -8.08
CA GLU A 23 -32.86 1.77 -8.88
C GLU A 23 -34.36 2.07 -8.80
N VAL A 24 -34.84 2.41 -7.60
CA VAL A 24 -36.22 2.89 -7.41
C VAL A 24 -36.44 4.18 -8.22
N ALA A 25 -35.49 5.11 -8.18
CA ALA A 25 -35.55 6.35 -8.95
C ALA A 25 -35.64 6.09 -10.46
N GLU A 26 -34.74 5.26 -10.98
CA GLU A 26 -34.70 4.89 -12.40
C GLU A 26 -35.97 4.16 -12.84
N CYS A 27 -36.55 3.32 -11.98
CA CYS A 27 -37.81 2.63 -12.27
C CYS A 27 -39.00 3.60 -12.32
N PHE A 28 -39.09 4.58 -11.41
CA PHE A 28 -40.10 5.64 -11.50
C PHE A 28 -39.92 6.51 -12.74
N LYS A 29 -38.68 6.86 -13.12
CA LYS A 29 -38.40 7.60 -14.36
C LYS A 29 -38.89 6.87 -15.60
N LYS A 30 -38.65 5.55 -15.70
CA LYS A 30 -39.17 4.72 -16.80
C LYS A 30 -40.71 4.74 -16.88
N ASN A 31 -41.38 5.05 -15.78
CA ASN A 31 -42.83 5.22 -15.70
C ASN A 31 -43.28 6.70 -15.83
N ASN A 32 -42.45 7.58 -16.40
CA ASN A 32 -42.75 8.99 -16.71
C ASN A 32 -42.97 9.90 -15.47
N TYR A 33 -42.29 9.61 -14.36
CA TYR A 33 -42.21 10.51 -13.21
C TYR A 33 -40.98 11.41 -13.29
N LEU A 34 -41.13 12.65 -12.84
CA LEU A 34 -40.00 13.47 -12.42
C LEU A 34 -39.53 12.93 -11.06
N VAL A 35 -38.22 12.71 -10.92
CA VAL A 35 -37.68 12.08 -9.71
C VAL A 35 -36.60 12.95 -9.10
N ASP A 36 -36.80 13.22 -7.83
CA ASP A 36 -35.87 13.93 -6.97
C ASP A 36 -35.41 12.99 -5.86
N ILE A 37 -34.12 12.99 -5.53
CA ILE A 37 -33.57 12.30 -4.36
C ILE A 37 -33.09 13.35 -3.37
N VAL A 38 -33.48 13.22 -2.10
CA VAL A 38 -33.01 14.06 -1.01
C VAL A 38 -32.20 13.24 0.00
N ALA A 39 -31.02 13.74 0.38
CA ALA A 39 -30.18 13.10 1.38
C ALA A 39 -29.48 14.03 2.35
N ASN A 40 -29.11 13.53 3.54
CA ASN A 40 -28.35 14.31 4.53
C ASN A 40 -26.91 14.54 4.09
N TYR A 41 -26.32 13.56 3.40
CA TYR A 41 -24.95 13.58 2.89
C TYR A 41 -24.93 13.09 1.45
N ILE A 42 -24.32 13.86 0.55
CA ILE A 42 -24.24 13.56 -0.88
C ILE A 42 -22.79 13.75 -1.31
N ASP A 43 -22.25 12.78 -2.05
CA ASP A 43 -20.87 12.81 -2.53
C ASP A 43 -20.68 11.95 -3.79
N SER A 44 -19.52 12.06 -4.43
CA SER A 44 -19.12 11.19 -5.54
C SER A 44 -18.87 9.76 -5.06
N PRO A 45 -19.18 8.72 -5.88
CA PRO A 45 -19.51 8.79 -7.30
C PRO A 45 -21.02 8.93 -7.61
N VAL A 46 -21.88 8.98 -6.58
CA VAL A 46 -23.34 8.94 -6.78
C VAL A 46 -23.86 10.19 -7.49
N ILE A 47 -23.22 11.35 -7.26
CA ILE A 47 -23.51 12.59 -8.00
C ILE A 47 -23.45 12.37 -9.51
N GLU A 48 -22.41 11.71 -10.00
CA GLU A 48 -22.21 11.46 -11.43
C GLU A 48 -23.24 10.47 -11.97
N ILE A 49 -23.55 9.42 -11.20
CA ILE A 49 -24.56 8.42 -11.56
C ILE A 49 -25.94 9.08 -11.68
N ALA A 50 -26.35 9.87 -10.69
CA ALA A 50 -27.63 10.56 -10.69
C ALA A 50 -27.74 11.55 -11.85
N LYS A 51 -26.67 12.31 -12.14
CA LYS A 51 -26.61 13.23 -13.28
C LYS A 51 -26.79 12.51 -14.61
N ASN A 52 -26.14 11.36 -14.80
CA ASN A 52 -26.26 10.56 -16.03
C ASN A 52 -27.66 9.95 -16.20
N SER A 53 -28.37 9.70 -15.09
CA SER A 53 -29.76 9.23 -15.09
C SER A 53 -30.79 10.37 -15.09
N ASP A 54 -30.36 11.64 -15.18
CA ASP A 54 -31.20 12.84 -15.13
C ASP A 54 -32.12 12.85 -13.87
N ILE A 55 -31.51 12.56 -12.72
CA ILE A 55 -32.14 12.58 -11.39
C ILE A 55 -31.59 13.77 -10.61
N ASN A 56 -32.48 14.59 -10.04
CA ASN A 56 -32.05 15.71 -9.21
C ASN A 56 -31.66 15.22 -7.82
N LEU A 57 -30.59 15.78 -7.27
CA LEU A 57 -30.13 15.51 -5.91
C LEU A 57 -30.27 16.77 -5.06
N PHE A 58 -30.86 16.63 -3.88
CA PHE A 58 -31.04 17.70 -2.91
C PHE A 58 -30.43 17.33 -1.57
N ASN A 59 -29.74 18.26 -0.91
CA ASN A 59 -29.47 18.11 0.51
C ASN A 59 -30.76 18.32 1.30
N THR A 60 -30.92 17.66 2.45
CA THR A 60 -32.05 17.93 3.35
C THR A 60 -32.12 19.37 3.85
N ASP A 61 -31.02 20.13 3.80
CA ASP A 61 -31.02 21.58 4.10
C ASP A 61 -31.72 22.43 3.03
N GLU A 62 -31.93 21.91 1.82
CA GLU A 62 -32.69 22.56 0.74
C GLU A 62 -34.21 22.40 0.91
N LEU A 63 -34.64 21.52 1.84
CA LEU A 63 -36.02 21.37 2.30
C LEU A 63 -37.05 21.27 1.16
N PRO A 64 -36.97 20.27 0.24
CA PRO A 64 -38.05 20.04 -0.71
C PRO A 64 -39.34 19.69 0.04
N ASN A 65 -40.48 20.26 -0.37
CA ASN A 65 -41.76 20.02 0.28
C ASN A 65 -42.32 18.64 -0.11
N PRO A 66 -42.39 17.66 0.80
CA PRO A 66 -42.88 16.31 0.47
C PRO A 66 -44.34 16.31 -0.01
N PHE A 67 -45.14 17.29 0.42
CA PHE A 67 -46.56 17.40 0.08
C PHE A 67 -46.84 17.92 -1.33
N ASN A 68 -45.78 18.28 -2.08
CA ASN A 68 -45.85 18.66 -3.50
C ASN A 68 -45.58 17.48 -4.45
N TYR A 69 -45.31 16.29 -3.89
CA TYR A 69 -45.04 15.07 -4.64
C TYR A 69 -46.25 14.14 -4.58
N ASP A 70 -46.46 13.38 -5.65
CA ASP A 70 -47.52 12.37 -5.70
C ASP A 70 -47.13 11.16 -4.85
N ILE A 71 -45.86 10.79 -4.89
CA ILE A 71 -45.29 9.68 -4.12
C ILE A 71 -44.03 10.13 -3.40
N VAL A 72 -43.89 9.75 -2.14
CA VAL A 72 -42.65 9.88 -1.37
C VAL A 72 -42.18 8.49 -0.98
N TRP A 73 -40.99 8.09 -1.42
CA TRP A 73 -40.32 6.86 -0.99
C TRP A 73 -39.25 7.21 0.03
N SER A 74 -39.40 6.80 1.29
CA SER A 74 -38.46 7.11 2.37
C SER A 74 -37.76 5.85 2.86
N GLN A 75 -36.45 5.79 2.68
CA GLN A 75 -35.57 4.82 3.34
C GLN A 75 -34.64 5.57 4.29
N HIS A 76 -34.25 4.99 5.43
CA HIS A 76 -33.61 5.72 6.54
C HIS A 76 -34.49 6.86 7.09
N GLN A 77 -34.77 6.91 8.39
CA GLN A 77 -35.70 7.87 9.03
C GLN A 77 -35.31 9.37 8.89
N VAL A 78 -35.35 9.94 7.68
CA VAL A 78 -34.91 11.31 7.32
C VAL A 78 -36.10 12.22 7.02
N LEU A 79 -37.18 11.64 6.49
CA LEU A 79 -38.42 12.34 6.15
C LEU A 79 -39.00 13.22 7.29
N PRO A 80 -38.88 12.89 8.59
CA PRO A 80 -39.38 13.76 9.67
C PRO A 80 -38.84 15.20 9.61
N ILE A 81 -37.60 15.42 9.14
CA ILE A 81 -37.03 16.77 8.98
C ILE A 81 -37.88 17.60 8.01
N LEU A 82 -38.22 17.02 6.87
CA LEU A 82 -38.96 17.69 5.79
C LEU A 82 -40.44 17.88 6.18
N ILE A 83 -41.06 16.85 6.74
CA ILE A 83 -42.47 16.91 7.17
C ILE A 83 -42.66 18.00 8.22
N ASN A 84 -41.77 18.09 9.20
CA ASN A 84 -41.85 19.11 10.25
C ASN A 84 -41.81 20.54 9.68
N HIS A 85 -40.97 20.79 8.69
CA HIS A 85 -40.86 22.12 8.08
C HIS A 85 -42.17 22.56 7.39
N TYR A 86 -42.87 21.62 6.76
CA TYR A 86 -44.10 21.91 5.99
C TYR A 86 -45.38 21.48 6.68
N ILE A 87 -45.33 21.12 7.97
CA ILE A 87 -46.41 20.40 8.64
C ILE A 87 -47.74 21.16 8.61
N ASP A 88 -47.70 22.49 8.71
CA ASP A 88 -48.89 23.36 8.68
C ASP A 88 -49.55 23.43 7.30
N SER A 89 -48.83 23.03 6.25
CA SER A 89 -49.34 22.87 4.88
C SER A 89 -49.73 21.43 4.53
N PHE A 90 -49.82 20.54 5.53
CA PHE A 90 -50.19 19.14 5.32
C PHE A 90 -51.44 19.00 4.47
N ASN A 91 -51.35 18.14 3.46
CA ASN A 91 -52.47 17.72 2.65
C ASN A 91 -52.43 16.18 2.50
N ASN A 92 -53.58 15.57 2.27
CA ASN A 92 -53.70 14.12 2.17
C ASN A 92 -53.53 13.59 0.72
N LYS A 93 -52.75 14.28 -0.12
CA LYS A 93 -52.59 13.89 -1.54
C LYS A 93 -51.33 13.05 -1.81
N THR A 94 -50.34 13.13 -0.93
CA THR A 94 -49.08 12.40 -1.11
C THR A 94 -49.20 10.97 -0.60
N PHE A 95 -48.77 10.02 -1.43
CA PHE A 95 -48.67 8.62 -1.06
C PHE A 95 -47.28 8.33 -0.48
N PHE A 96 -47.22 7.96 0.80
CA PHE A 96 -45.94 7.70 1.48
C PHE A 96 -45.62 6.21 1.52
N VAL A 97 -44.46 5.87 0.97
CA VAL A 97 -43.85 4.55 1.04
C VAL A 97 -42.64 4.63 1.97
N PHE A 98 -42.55 3.72 2.93
CA PHE A 98 -41.36 3.55 3.76
C PHE A 98 -40.66 2.25 3.40
N ALA A 99 -39.33 2.24 3.41
CA ALA A 99 -38.55 1.05 3.10
C ALA A 99 -37.46 0.83 4.16
N HIS A 100 -37.41 -0.38 4.71
CA HIS A 100 -36.44 -0.82 5.70
C HIS A 100 -35.46 -1.82 5.07
N LEU A 101 -34.18 -1.44 5.00
CA LEU A 101 -33.16 -2.20 4.28
C LEU A 101 -32.19 -2.98 5.17
N SER A 102 -32.37 -2.93 6.49
CA SER A 102 -31.57 -3.70 7.45
C SER A 102 -32.27 -3.71 8.81
N PRO A 103 -32.20 -4.80 9.59
CA PRO A 103 -32.70 -4.78 10.95
C PRO A 103 -31.65 -4.29 11.96
N TYR A 104 -30.40 -4.09 11.53
CA TYR A 104 -29.28 -3.75 12.38
C TYR A 104 -28.91 -2.27 12.34
N GLU A 105 -29.30 -1.58 11.27
CA GLU A 105 -29.03 -0.15 11.13
C GLU A 105 -30.06 0.66 11.90
N HIS A 106 -29.60 1.50 12.83
CA HIS A 106 -30.51 2.29 13.68
C HIS A 106 -31.42 3.22 12.88
N LEU A 107 -30.94 3.72 11.74
CA LEU A 107 -31.71 4.55 10.83
C LEU A 107 -32.81 3.78 10.10
N GLU A 108 -32.74 2.45 10.07
CA GLU A 108 -33.72 1.54 9.47
C GLU A 108 -34.73 1.02 10.50
N THR A 109 -34.69 1.49 11.75
CA THR A 109 -35.72 1.15 12.73
C THR A 109 -37.07 1.74 12.33
N PHE A 110 -38.16 1.09 12.76
CA PHE A 110 -39.52 1.59 12.54
C PHE A 110 -39.69 2.98 13.16
N GLY A 111 -40.29 3.92 12.43
CA GLY A 111 -40.40 5.31 12.83
C GLY A 111 -41.22 5.51 14.11
N LEU A 112 -40.92 6.57 14.85
CA LEU A 112 -41.57 6.85 16.13
C LEU A 112 -42.97 7.41 15.92
N TYR A 113 -43.14 8.36 15.00
CA TYR A 113 -44.42 9.04 14.78
C TYR A 113 -44.74 9.27 13.30
N THR A 114 -43.84 9.92 12.55
CA THR A 114 -44.07 10.32 11.16
C THR A 114 -44.45 9.13 10.29
N GLU A 115 -43.68 8.04 10.36
CA GLU A 115 -43.98 6.81 9.63
C GLU A 115 -45.32 6.20 10.04
N ARG A 116 -45.59 6.10 11.34
CA ARG A 116 -46.81 5.48 11.87
C ARG A 116 -48.08 6.21 11.44
N LEU A 117 -48.00 7.53 11.33
CA LEU A 117 -49.11 8.40 10.95
C LEU A 117 -49.28 8.47 9.43
N LEU A 118 -48.16 8.50 8.69
CA LEU A 118 -48.17 8.84 7.27
C LEU A 118 -47.98 7.65 6.34
N ALA A 119 -47.47 6.49 6.76
CA ALA A 119 -47.23 5.37 5.85
C ALA A 119 -48.52 4.92 5.15
N ASN A 120 -48.45 4.77 3.83
CA ASN A 120 -49.44 4.08 3.01
C ASN A 120 -48.99 2.67 2.66
N LYS A 121 -47.68 2.46 2.55
CA LYS A 121 -47.04 1.17 2.28
C LYS A 121 -45.69 1.11 2.99
N ILE A 122 -45.33 -0.06 3.50
CA ILE A 122 -44.04 -0.31 4.13
C ILE A 122 -43.39 -1.52 3.45
N PHE A 123 -42.14 -1.38 3.02
CA PHE A 123 -41.35 -2.44 2.41
C PHE A 123 -40.21 -2.88 3.31
N PHE A 124 -39.92 -4.18 3.27
CA PHE A 124 -38.79 -4.79 3.94
C PHE A 124 -37.93 -5.53 2.93
N ASN A 125 -36.61 -5.38 3.02
CA ASN A 125 -35.72 -6.05 2.08
C ASN A 125 -35.68 -7.58 2.23
N SER A 126 -36.18 -8.12 3.34
CA SER A 126 -36.12 -9.54 3.71
C SER A 126 -37.09 -9.89 4.83
N GLU A 127 -37.40 -11.17 4.96
CA GLU A 127 -38.20 -11.71 6.06
C GLU A 127 -37.51 -11.48 7.42
N GLU A 128 -36.18 -11.63 7.49
CA GLU A 128 -35.40 -11.33 8.70
C GLU A 128 -35.66 -9.90 9.18
N THR A 129 -35.68 -8.94 8.25
CA THR A 129 -35.90 -7.53 8.61
C THR A 129 -37.34 -7.28 9.04
N TYR A 130 -38.30 -7.83 8.30
CA TYR A 130 -39.71 -7.75 8.68
C TYR A 130 -39.97 -8.35 10.06
N ASN A 131 -39.46 -9.56 10.33
CA ASN A 131 -39.69 -10.27 11.59
C ASN A 131 -39.07 -9.53 12.78
N GLN A 132 -37.85 -8.99 12.63
CA GLN A 132 -37.22 -8.22 13.70
C GLN A 132 -37.96 -6.90 13.98
N LEU A 133 -38.41 -6.20 12.93
CA LEU A 133 -39.09 -4.91 13.08
C LEU A 133 -40.57 -5.04 13.47
N SER A 134 -41.22 -6.18 13.19
CA SER A 134 -42.60 -6.46 13.62
C SER A 134 -42.80 -6.32 15.12
N ASN A 135 -41.76 -6.59 15.92
CA ASN A 135 -41.77 -6.40 17.37
C ASN A 135 -41.98 -4.94 17.82
N PHE A 136 -41.81 -3.98 16.91
CA PHE A 136 -42.02 -2.55 17.19
C PHE A 136 -43.43 -2.07 16.80
N GLY A 137 -44.34 -2.99 16.46
CA GLY A 137 -45.74 -2.70 16.14
C GLY A 137 -45.93 -2.19 14.71
N VAL A 138 -45.17 -2.74 13.76
CA VAL A 138 -45.36 -2.46 12.33
C VAL A 138 -46.73 -2.99 11.89
N PRO A 139 -47.53 -2.21 11.13
CA PRO A 139 -48.85 -2.64 10.65
C PRO A 139 -48.76 -3.69 9.54
N ILE A 140 -49.30 -4.88 9.79
CA ILE A 140 -49.25 -6.04 8.88
C ILE A 140 -49.94 -5.74 7.54
N ASN A 141 -51.09 -5.04 7.56
CA ASN A 141 -51.94 -4.83 6.39
C ASN A 141 -51.33 -3.93 5.31
N ILE A 142 -50.31 -3.14 5.64
CA ILE A 142 -49.61 -2.27 4.68
C ILE A 142 -48.14 -2.67 4.50
N SER A 143 -47.71 -3.77 5.11
CA SER A 143 -46.33 -4.26 5.06
C SER A 143 -46.14 -5.33 3.99
N GLU A 144 -45.01 -5.30 3.30
CA GLU A 144 -44.65 -6.30 2.28
C GLU A 144 -43.13 -6.48 2.19
N VAL A 145 -42.67 -7.71 1.97
CA VAL A 145 -41.25 -7.98 1.68
C VAL A 145 -41.02 -7.85 0.17
N PHE A 146 -40.07 -7.01 -0.23
CA PHE A 146 -39.71 -6.81 -1.64
C PHE A 146 -38.38 -7.48 -2.04
N TYR A 147 -37.76 -8.21 -1.11
CA TYR A 147 -36.59 -9.07 -1.36
C TYR A 147 -35.40 -8.40 -2.07
N ASN A 148 -35.20 -7.09 -1.88
CA ASN A 148 -34.21 -6.31 -2.64
C ASN A 148 -34.34 -6.49 -4.17
N ALA A 149 -35.57 -6.54 -4.68
CA ALA A 149 -35.89 -6.85 -6.07
C ALA A 149 -34.98 -6.13 -7.09
N ALA A 150 -34.68 -6.84 -8.17
CA ALA A 150 -33.79 -6.43 -9.24
C ALA A 150 -34.51 -5.52 -10.25
N PRO A 151 -33.82 -4.51 -10.81
CA PRO A 151 -34.29 -3.80 -12.01
C PRO A 151 -34.53 -4.78 -13.16
N SER A 152 -35.51 -4.48 -14.02
CA SER A 152 -35.88 -5.36 -15.13
C SER A 152 -34.75 -5.55 -16.15
N GLU A 153 -33.75 -4.66 -16.18
CA GLU A 153 -32.58 -4.78 -17.05
C GLU A 153 -31.69 -5.97 -16.72
N PHE A 154 -31.75 -6.49 -15.48
CA PHE A 154 -31.05 -7.71 -15.10
C PHE A 154 -31.81 -8.98 -15.48
N ILE A 155 -33.07 -8.87 -15.95
CA ILE A 155 -33.85 -10.03 -16.36
C ILE A 155 -33.42 -10.42 -17.77
N CYS A 156 -32.60 -11.47 -17.89
CA CYS A 156 -32.20 -12.03 -19.18
C CYS A 156 -32.18 -13.57 -19.14
N GLU A 157 -32.34 -14.21 -20.29
CA GLU A 157 -32.17 -15.65 -20.43
C GLU A 157 -30.74 -15.96 -20.88
N LYS A 158 -30.09 -16.93 -20.23
CA LYS A 158 -28.78 -17.43 -20.65
C LYS A 158 -28.91 -18.62 -21.57
N ASP A 159 -28.03 -18.70 -22.56
CA ASP A 159 -27.95 -19.89 -23.40
C ASP A 159 -27.43 -21.07 -22.55
N SER A 160 -28.30 -22.06 -22.37
CA SER A 160 -28.05 -23.21 -21.49
C SER A 160 -26.92 -24.13 -21.99
N LYS A 161 -26.41 -23.93 -23.21
CA LYS A 161 -25.47 -24.83 -23.89
C LYS A 161 -24.02 -24.78 -23.42
N ASN A 162 -23.54 -23.68 -22.81
CA ASN A 162 -22.12 -23.60 -22.37
C ASN A 162 -21.91 -24.27 -21.01
N GLU A 163 -21.64 -25.57 -20.97
CA GLU A 163 -21.52 -26.32 -19.70
C GLU A 163 -20.22 -26.06 -18.92
N GLN A 164 -19.27 -25.33 -19.49
CA GLN A 164 -17.96 -25.15 -18.90
C GLN A 164 -17.87 -23.85 -18.08
N LEU A 165 -17.43 -23.95 -16.83
CA LEU A 165 -17.05 -22.80 -16.01
C LEU A 165 -15.74 -22.20 -16.55
N LYS A 166 -15.76 -20.94 -17.00
CA LYS A 166 -14.58 -20.20 -17.47
C LYS A 166 -14.44 -18.84 -16.81
N ASN A 167 -15.53 -18.10 -16.66
CA ASN A 167 -15.55 -16.74 -16.13
C ASN A 167 -16.27 -16.70 -14.77
N ILE A 168 -15.57 -16.29 -13.72
CA ILE A 168 -16.15 -16.04 -12.40
C ILE A 168 -16.14 -14.54 -12.13
N LEU A 169 -17.28 -14.02 -11.70
CA LEU A 169 -17.43 -12.66 -11.21
C LEU A 169 -17.53 -12.66 -9.69
N LEU A 170 -16.55 -12.08 -9.00
CA LEU A 170 -16.65 -11.73 -7.59
C LEU A 170 -17.28 -10.34 -7.46
N VAL A 171 -18.35 -10.22 -6.67
CA VAL A 171 -18.94 -8.93 -6.29
C VAL A 171 -18.97 -8.81 -4.79
N SER A 172 -18.03 -8.06 -4.22
CA SER A 172 -17.94 -7.87 -2.76
C SER A 172 -17.18 -6.60 -2.36
N ASN A 173 -17.74 -5.86 -1.41
CA ASN A 173 -17.03 -4.75 -0.75
C ASN A 173 -16.11 -5.23 0.39
N HIS A 174 -16.29 -6.44 0.89
CA HIS A 174 -15.55 -6.98 2.03
C HIS A 174 -15.14 -8.45 1.84
N PRO A 175 -14.50 -8.83 0.71
CA PRO A 175 -14.22 -10.23 0.46
C PRO A 175 -13.24 -10.76 1.52
N PRO A 176 -13.60 -11.86 2.22
CA PRO A 176 -12.75 -12.46 3.24
C PRO A 176 -11.54 -13.14 2.59
N GLN A 177 -10.47 -13.36 3.36
CA GLN A 177 -9.19 -13.81 2.81
C GLN A 177 -9.30 -15.18 2.13
N GLU A 178 -10.08 -16.10 2.71
CA GLU A 178 -10.30 -17.43 2.14
C GLU A 178 -10.94 -17.41 0.74
N VAL A 179 -11.76 -16.39 0.43
CA VAL A 179 -12.33 -16.22 -0.91
C VAL A 179 -11.27 -15.71 -1.88
N LEU A 180 -10.42 -14.78 -1.46
CA LEU A 180 -9.34 -14.27 -2.31
C LEU A 180 -8.34 -15.38 -2.64
N ASP A 181 -7.94 -16.16 -1.64
CA ASP A 181 -7.04 -17.29 -1.81
C ASP A 181 -7.67 -18.36 -2.73
N ALA A 182 -8.98 -18.62 -2.60
CA ALA A 182 -9.70 -19.54 -3.49
C ALA A 182 -9.73 -19.06 -4.95
N LEU A 183 -9.91 -17.75 -5.16
CA LEU A 183 -9.89 -17.16 -6.50
C LEU A 183 -8.51 -17.26 -7.15
N ASP A 184 -7.43 -17.08 -6.37
CA ASP A 184 -6.08 -17.28 -6.86
C ASP A 184 -5.82 -18.74 -7.27
N ILE A 185 -6.32 -19.70 -6.49
CA ILE A 185 -6.24 -21.14 -6.85
C ILE A 185 -7.05 -21.43 -8.12
N LEU A 186 -8.28 -20.94 -8.22
CA LEU A 186 -9.14 -21.11 -9.41
C LEU A 186 -8.50 -20.52 -10.67
N LYS A 187 -7.83 -19.37 -10.54
CA LYS A 187 -7.10 -18.74 -11.64
C LYS A 187 -5.86 -19.53 -12.05
N ASN A 188 -5.02 -19.90 -11.09
CA ASN A 188 -3.69 -20.45 -11.38
C ASN A 188 -3.71 -21.96 -11.64
N GLU A 189 -4.53 -22.73 -10.92
CA GLU A 189 -4.59 -24.20 -11.04
C GLU A 189 -5.67 -24.67 -12.02
N HIS A 190 -6.79 -23.92 -12.16
CA HIS A 190 -7.92 -24.30 -13.02
C HIS A 190 -8.07 -23.43 -14.28
N GLY A 191 -7.24 -22.40 -14.46
CA GLY A 191 -7.23 -21.56 -15.65
C GLY A 191 -8.49 -20.71 -15.82
N LEU A 192 -9.21 -20.41 -14.73
CA LEU A 192 -10.42 -19.59 -14.78
C LEU A 192 -10.08 -18.10 -14.89
N ASN A 193 -10.91 -17.36 -15.63
CA ASN A 193 -10.88 -15.92 -15.68
C ASN A 193 -11.67 -15.34 -14.51
N ILE A 194 -11.04 -14.49 -13.71
CA ILE A 194 -11.64 -13.90 -12.51
C ILE A 194 -11.77 -12.38 -12.69
N ILE A 195 -12.99 -11.88 -12.56
CA ILE A 195 -13.30 -10.44 -12.51
C ILE A 195 -13.74 -10.09 -11.09
N ASN A 196 -13.14 -9.07 -10.50
CA ASN A 196 -13.46 -8.62 -9.14
C ASN A 196 -14.04 -7.19 -9.15
N ILE A 197 -15.26 -7.03 -8.65
CA ILE A 197 -15.95 -5.76 -8.46
C ILE A 197 -16.13 -5.47 -6.96
N GLY A 198 -15.65 -4.32 -6.51
CA GLY A 198 -15.73 -3.86 -5.12
C GLY A 198 -14.41 -3.30 -4.58
N VAL A 199 -14.29 -3.14 -3.26
CA VAL A 199 -13.19 -2.39 -2.60
C VAL A 199 -11.79 -2.95 -2.89
N LYS A 200 -11.67 -4.28 -3.11
CA LYS A 200 -10.40 -4.94 -3.46
C LYS A 200 -10.25 -5.23 -4.97
N GLY A 201 -11.13 -4.68 -5.79
CA GLY A 201 -11.16 -4.87 -7.25
C GLY A 201 -11.49 -3.57 -7.97
N HIS A 202 -12.26 -3.65 -9.05
CA HIS A 202 -12.76 -2.46 -9.73
C HIS A 202 -13.92 -1.85 -8.93
N VAL A 203 -13.77 -0.59 -8.51
CA VAL A 203 -14.85 0.16 -7.86
C VAL A 203 -15.77 0.71 -8.94
N GLY A 204 -16.99 0.17 -9.02
CA GLY A 204 -17.97 0.60 -10.01
C GLY A 204 -19.35 0.01 -9.75
N ARG A 205 -20.39 0.59 -10.36
CA ARG A 205 -21.76 0.06 -10.29
C ARG A 205 -21.82 -1.20 -11.14
N LEU A 206 -22.33 -2.28 -10.55
CA LEU A 206 -22.55 -3.53 -11.27
C LEU A 206 -23.57 -3.32 -12.40
N THR A 207 -23.26 -3.83 -13.58
CA THR A 207 -24.14 -3.72 -14.76
C THR A 207 -24.74 -5.08 -15.12
N PRO A 208 -25.88 -5.13 -15.82
CA PRO A 208 -26.45 -6.38 -16.30
C PRO A 208 -25.47 -7.20 -17.16
N LYS A 209 -24.70 -6.53 -18.02
CA LYS A 209 -23.75 -7.17 -18.92
C LYS A 209 -22.63 -7.90 -18.17
N MET A 210 -22.16 -7.34 -17.06
CA MET A 210 -21.14 -8.00 -16.21
C MET A 210 -21.63 -9.35 -15.66
N ILE A 211 -22.90 -9.44 -15.26
CA ILE A 211 -23.50 -10.70 -14.79
C ILE A 211 -23.75 -11.65 -15.97
N GLU A 212 -24.25 -11.12 -17.09
CA GLU A 212 -24.49 -11.88 -18.31
C GLU A 212 -23.22 -12.57 -18.83
N ASP A 213 -22.08 -11.87 -18.81
CA ASP A 213 -20.80 -12.38 -19.32
C ASP A 213 -20.12 -13.40 -18.37
N ALA A 214 -20.54 -13.46 -17.10
CA ALA A 214 -19.99 -14.40 -16.11
C ALA A 214 -20.65 -15.78 -16.23
N ASP A 215 -19.91 -16.87 -16.06
CA ASP A 215 -20.51 -18.21 -15.95
C ASP A 215 -21.04 -18.47 -14.53
N ALA A 216 -20.44 -17.83 -13.53
CA ALA A 216 -20.87 -17.86 -12.13
C ALA A 216 -20.56 -16.56 -11.40
N VAL A 217 -21.33 -16.26 -10.36
CA VAL A 217 -21.13 -15.11 -9.48
C VAL A 217 -20.84 -15.58 -8.05
N ILE A 218 -19.79 -15.04 -7.43
CA ILE A 218 -19.53 -15.17 -5.99
C ILE A 218 -19.95 -13.86 -5.33
N THR A 219 -20.97 -13.90 -4.48
CA THR A 219 -21.51 -12.69 -3.83
C THR A 219 -22.46 -13.02 -2.69
N ILE A 220 -23.00 -11.99 -2.02
CA ILE A 220 -24.10 -12.09 -1.04
C ILE A 220 -25.07 -10.92 -1.23
N GLY A 221 -26.22 -10.95 -0.55
CA GLY A 221 -27.13 -9.81 -0.54
C GLY A 221 -27.82 -9.59 -1.88
N LYS A 222 -28.14 -8.32 -2.17
CA LYS A 222 -28.91 -7.87 -3.35
C LYS A 222 -28.39 -8.38 -4.70
N THR A 223 -27.07 -8.57 -4.82
CA THR A 223 -26.45 -9.07 -6.05
C THR A 223 -26.90 -10.50 -6.41
N VAL A 224 -27.26 -11.28 -5.40
CA VAL A 224 -27.77 -12.65 -5.58
C VAL A 224 -29.06 -12.64 -6.40
N GLN A 225 -29.97 -11.70 -6.12
CA GLN A 225 -31.21 -11.53 -6.87
C GLN A 225 -30.93 -11.15 -8.32
N TYR A 226 -29.97 -10.25 -8.58
CA TYR A 226 -29.57 -9.92 -9.95
C TYR A 226 -29.12 -11.15 -10.74
N ALA A 227 -28.26 -11.97 -10.13
CA ALA A 227 -27.73 -13.17 -10.76
C ALA A 227 -28.81 -14.23 -10.99
N ILE A 228 -29.71 -14.45 -10.04
CA ILE A 228 -30.86 -15.36 -10.21
C ILE A 228 -31.73 -14.92 -11.39
N VAL A 229 -32.12 -13.64 -11.47
CA VAL A 229 -32.99 -13.18 -12.58
C VAL A 229 -32.26 -13.12 -13.93
N SER A 230 -30.92 -13.05 -13.91
CA SER A 230 -30.03 -13.19 -15.07
C SER A 230 -29.73 -14.66 -15.42
N ASP A 231 -30.39 -15.62 -14.77
CA ASP A 231 -30.16 -17.07 -14.97
C ASP A 231 -28.69 -17.49 -14.77
N THR A 232 -28.00 -16.85 -13.83
CA THR A 232 -26.56 -17.02 -13.58
C THR A 232 -26.34 -17.70 -12.22
N PRO A 233 -25.65 -18.85 -12.19
CA PRO A 233 -25.34 -19.57 -10.94
C PRO A 233 -24.64 -18.69 -9.90
N VAL A 234 -25.08 -18.80 -8.65
CA VAL A 234 -24.56 -17.99 -7.54
C VAL A 234 -23.94 -18.87 -6.47
N TYR A 235 -22.70 -18.58 -6.11
CA TYR A 235 -22.05 -19.11 -4.93
C TYR A 235 -22.12 -18.06 -3.82
N CYS A 236 -23.03 -18.27 -2.86
CA CYS A 236 -23.31 -17.35 -1.76
C CYS A 236 -22.27 -17.50 -0.65
N TYR A 237 -21.26 -16.63 -0.63
CA TYR A 237 -20.20 -16.63 0.39
C TYR A 237 -19.47 -15.27 0.49
N ASP A 238 -19.33 -14.71 1.70
CA ASP A 238 -18.64 -13.44 1.97
C ASP A 238 -18.23 -13.37 3.47
N HIS A 239 -18.12 -12.18 4.08
CA HIS A 239 -17.66 -11.93 5.44
C HIS A 239 -18.47 -12.64 6.54
N PHE A 240 -19.72 -13.03 6.31
CA PHE A 240 -20.49 -13.87 7.23
C PHE A 240 -20.27 -15.38 7.02
N GLY A 241 -19.43 -15.78 6.07
CA GLY A 241 -19.43 -17.12 5.50
C GLY A 241 -20.56 -17.27 4.48
N GLY A 242 -21.04 -18.50 4.29
CA GLY A 242 -22.09 -18.73 3.32
C GLY A 242 -22.50 -20.17 3.11
N ILE A 243 -23.60 -20.34 2.38
CA ILE A 243 -24.18 -21.67 2.08
C ILE A 243 -23.53 -22.36 0.89
N GLY A 244 -22.61 -21.68 0.19
CA GLY A 244 -22.01 -22.16 -1.06
C GLY A 244 -22.98 -21.94 -2.22
N TRP A 245 -23.03 -22.88 -3.17
CA TRP A 245 -23.95 -22.77 -4.30
C TRP A 245 -25.42 -22.63 -3.88
N LEU A 246 -26.13 -21.72 -4.53
CA LEU A 246 -27.58 -21.71 -4.49
C LEU A 246 -28.15 -22.88 -5.27
N LEU A 247 -28.89 -23.71 -4.55
CA LEU A 247 -29.50 -24.94 -5.03
C LEU A 247 -30.98 -24.95 -4.65
N ILE A 248 -31.76 -25.79 -5.33
CA ILE A 248 -33.22 -25.84 -5.13
C ILE A 248 -33.60 -26.19 -3.67
N ASP A 249 -32.74 -26.94 -2.98
CA ASP A 249 -32.92 -27.43 -1.62
C ASP A 249 -32.51 -26.43 -0.54
N ASN A 250 -31.72 -25.39 -0.87
CA ASN A 250 -31.16 -24.48 0.13
C ASN A 250 -31.57 -23.00 -0.05
N TYR A 251 -32.03 -22.58 -1.24
CA TYR A 251 -32.17 -21.16 -1.54
C TYR A 251 -33.22 -20.45 -0.67
N LYS A 252 -34.33 -21.13 -0.32
CA LYS A 252 -35.42 -20.56 0.48
C LYS A 252 -34.98 -20.20 1.89
N ASN A 253 -34.13 -21.02 2.51
CA ASN A 253 -33.58 -20.71 3.83
C ASN A 253 -32.66 -19.49 3.76
N SER A 254 -31.83 -19.39 2.72
CA SER A 254 -30.92 -18.26 2.54
C SER A 254 -31.65 -16.95 2.21
N GLU A 255 -32.75 -17.02 1.45
CA GLU A 255 -33.61 -15.88 1.10
C GLU A 255 -34.14 -15.15 2.34
N GLN A 256 -34.56 -15.89 3.38
CA GLN A 256 -35.08 -15.30 4.61
C GLN A 256 -34.10 -14.32 5.24
N PHE A 257 -32.80 -14.55 5.06
CA PHE A 257 -31.69 -13.75 5.59
C PHE A 257 -31.03 -12.88 4.50
N ASN A 258 -31.77 -12.52 3.45
CA ASN A 258 -31.30 -11.71 2.33
C ASN A 258 -30.02 -12.26 1.69
N TYR A 259 -29.87 -13.58 1.60
CA TYR A 259 -28.67 -14.23 1.05
C TYR A 259 -27.34 -13.75 1.65
N SER A 260 -27.36 -13.33 2.91
CA SER A 260 -26.20 -12.73 3.56
C SER A 260 -25.18 -13.73 4.11
N GLY A 261 -25.51 -15.02 4.13
CA GLY A 261 -24.75 -16.06 4.85
C GLY A 261 -25.14 -16.23 6.33
N ARG A 262 -25.91 -15.29 6.91
CA ARG A 262 -26.35 -15.35 8.33
C ARG A 262 -27.23 -16.54 8.69
N CYS A 263 -27.87 -17.17 7.71
CA CYS A 263 -28.67 -18.37 7.91
C CYS A 263 -27.86 -19.58 8.42
N CYS A 264 -26.53 -19.57 8.27
CA CYS A 264 -25.67 -20.69 8.66
C CYS A 264 -24.35 -20.27 9.31
N LEU A 265 -23.83 -19.08 9.02
CA LEU A 265 -22.51 -18.60 9.47
C LEU A 265 -21.37 -19.59 9.16
N ARG A 266 -21.57 -20.42 8.12
CA ARG A 266 -20.66 -21.50 7.74
C ARG A 266 -19.40 -20.88 7.12
N ARG A 267 -18.24 -21.16 7.73
CA ARG A 267 -16.93 -20.79 7.21
C ARG A 267 -16.12 -22.03 6.87
N ILE A 268 -15.45 -22.01 5.72
CA ILE A 268 -14.64 -23.09 5.18
C ILE A 268 -13.34 -22.54 4.60
N SER A 269 -12.35 -23.40 4.38
CA SER A 269 -11.05 -23.03 3.82
C SER A 269 -11.13 -22.69 2.33
N ALA A 270 -10.10 -22.01 1.82
CA ALA A 270 -9.98 -21.70 0.40
C ALA A 270 -10.06 -22.94 -0.49
N ARG A 271 -9.40 -24.04 -0.11
CA ARG A 271 -9.45 -25.31 -0.85
C ARG A 271 -10.86 -25.91 -0.89
N GLU A 272 -11.57 -25.89 0.23
CA GLU A 272 -12.97 -26.35 0.26
C GLU A 272 -13.88 -25.49 -0.63
N ILE A 273 -13.67 -24.16 -0.69
CA ILE A 273 -14.40 -23.29 -1.62
C ILE A 273 -14.12 -23.68 -3.07
N VAL A 274 -12.85 -23.92 -3.43
CA VAL A 274 -12.45 -24.38 -4.77
C VAL A 274 -13.14 -25.70 -5.12
N ASP A 275 -13.07 -26.67 -4.21
CA ASP A 275 -13.67 -27.99 -4.39
C ASP A 275 -15.19 -27.89 -4.61
N GLU A 276 -15.89 -27.08 -3.82
CA GLU A 276 -17.33 -26.85 -3.99
C GLU A 276 -17.65 -26.17 -5.32
N ILE A 277 -16.90 -25.12 -5.69
CA ILE A 277 -17.09 -24.38 -6.93
C ILE A 277 -16.95 -25.32 -8.14
N ILE A 278 -15.88 -26.09 -8.22
CA ILE A 278 -15.62 -26.98 -9.35
C ILE A 278 -16.61 -28.16 -9.38
N THR A 279 -16.82 -28.81 -8.24
CA THR A 279 -17.58 -30.07 -8.18
C THR A 279 -19.07 -29.85 -8.44
N TYR A 280 -19.66 -28.79 -7.89
CA TYR A 280 -21.11 -28.62 -7.87
C TYR A 280 -21.65 -27.60 -8.89
N PHE A 281 -20.79 -26.94 -9.66
CA PHE A 281 -21.21 -26.00 -10.72
C PHE A 281 -22.27 -26.57 -11.69
N PRO A 282 -22.17 -27.81 -12.22
CA PRO A 282 -23.19 -28.35 -13.11
C PRO A 282 -24.57 -28.48 -12.45
N LYS A 283 -24.64 -28.76 -11.13
CA LYS A 283 -25.90 -28.79 -10.40
C LYS A 283 -26.44 -27.37 -10.24
N ALA A 284 -25.61 -26.42 -9.81
CA ALA A 284 -25.99 -25.02 -9.63
C ALA A 284 -26.54 -24.40 -10.94
N LYS A 285 -25.93 -24.73 -12.08
CA LYS A 285 -26.40 -24.31 -13.40
C LYS A 285 -27.80 -24.82 -13.76
N ARG A 286 -28.12 -26.07 -13.40
CA ARG A 286 -29.48 -26.62 -13.62
C ARG A 286 -30.50 -26.04 -12.65
N ASP A 287 -30.09 -25.79 -11.42
CA ASP A 287 -31.00 -25.36 -10.36
C ASP A 287 -31.33 -23.86 -10.47
N VAL A 288 -30.40 -23.01 -10.93
CA VAL A 288 -30.65 -21.55 -11.03
C VAL A 288 -31.84 -21.22 -11.94
N SER A 289 -32.03 -21.91 -13.06
CA SER A 289 -33.18 -21.66 -13.95
C SER A 289 -34.51 -22.03 -13.30
N LYS A 290 -34.54 -23.08 -12.48
CA LYS A 290 -35.72 -23.46 -11.68
C LYS A 290 -35.99 -22.42 -10.60
N ILE A 291 -34.95 -22.01 -9.87
CA ILE A 291 -35.04 -20.96 -8.85
C ILE A 291 -35.56 -19.67 -9.49
N LYS A 292 -35.00 -19.25 -10.64
CA LYS A 292 -35.48 -18.09 -11.41
C LYS A 292 -36.96 -18.23 -11.74
N SER A 293 -37.41 -19.37 -12.26
CA SER A 293 -38.83 -19.57 -12.58
C SER A 293 -39.76 -19.43 -11.36
N GLU A 294 -39.33 -19.90 -10.18
CA GLU A 294 -40.08 -19.75 -8.92
C GLU A 294 -40.02 -18.33 -8.35
N THR A 295 -39.00 -17.55 -8.71
CA THR A 295 -38.66 -16.29 -8.02
C THR A 295 -38.78 -15.04 -8.89
N LEU A 296 -38.94 -15.16 -10.21
CA LEU A 296 -38.90 -14.04 -11.15
C LEU A 296 -39.88 -12.91 -10.79
N THR A 297 -41.13 -13.28 -10.47
CA THR A 297 -42.16 -12.29 -10.11
C THR A 297 -41.84 -11.57 -8.81
N LYS A 298 -41.23 -12.23 -7.82
CA LYS A 298 -40.87 -11.58 -6.53
C LYS A 298 -39.56 -10.79 -6.62
N TYR A 299 -38.66 -11.11 -7.54
CA TYR A 299 -37.40 -10.38 -7.72
C TYR A 299 -37.46 -9.31 -8.81
N ASN A 300 -38.64 -9.02 -9.37
CA ASN A 300 -38.80 -7.95 -10.34
C ASN A 300 -39.23 -6.64 -9.65
N LEU A 301 -38.32 -5.66 -9.56
CA LEU A 301 -38.58 -4.36 -8.93
C LEU A 301 -39.74 -3.61 -9.58
N ASN A 302 -39.86 -3.71 -10.91
CA ASN A 302 -40.89 -3.00 -11.66
C ASN A 302 -42.31 -3.44 -11.25
N LYS A 303 -42.49 -4.69 -10.81
CA LYS A 303 -43.77 -5.15 -10.25
C LYS A 303 -44.19 -4.30 -9.05
N TYR A 304 -43.28 -4.08 -8.11
CA TYR A 304 -43.57 -3.32 -6.89
C TYR A 304 -43.83 -1.85 -7.22
N ILE A 305 -43.03 -1.25 -8.09
CA ILE A 305 -43.19 0.14 -8.50
C ILE A 305 -44.53 0.37 -9.24
N ILE A 306 -44.90 -0.49 -10.18
CA ILE A 306 -46.21 -0.42 -10.86
C ILE A 306 -47.36 -0.57 -9.86
N ASN A 307 -47.24 -1.49 -8.89
CA ASN A 307 -48.25 -1.65 -7.86
C ASN A 307 -48.43 -0.39 -7.02
N ILE A 308 -47.33 0.24 -6.59
CA ILE A 308 -47.36 1.52 -5.87
C ILE A 308 -48.03 2.61 -6.71
N ILE A 309 -47.65 2.73 -8.00
CA ILE A 309 -48.23 3.72 -8.92
C ILE A 309 -49.75 3.52 -9.05
N ASN A 310 -50.22 2.28 -9.14
CA ASN A 310 -51.63 1.98 -9.27
C ASN A 310 -52.39 2.32 -7.98
N ILE A 311 -51.92 1.86 -6.83
CA ILE A 311 -52.56 2.12 -5.53
C ILE A 311 -52.51 3.62 -5.18
N ALA A 312 -51.45 4.33 -5.54
CA ALA A 312 -51.34 5.78 -5.31
C ALA A 312 -52.31 6.61 -6.18
N LYS A 313 -52.76 6.07 -7.32
CA LYS A 313 -53.81 6.68 -8.15
C LYS A 313 -55.21 6.41 -7.61
N GLU A 314 -55.38 5.36 -6.83
CA GLU A 314 -56.63 5.09 -6.10
C GLU A 314 -56.80 6.10 -4.96
N SER A 315 -58.01 6.20 -4.41
CA SER A 315 -58.28 7.14 -3.31
C SER A 315 -57.41 6.81 -2.09
N ILE A 316 -56.59 7.76 -1.66
CA ILE A 316 -55.78 7.65 -0.45
C ILE A 316 -56.70 7.74 0.77
N SER A 317 -56.58 6.78 1.70
CA SER A 317 -57.29 6.83 2.98
C SER A 317 -57.12 8.20 3.65
N GLU A 318 -58.21 8.76 4.18
CA GLU A 318 -58.18 10.07 4.80
C GLU A 318 -57.28 10.06 6.04
N LYS A 319 -56.20 10.86 6.01
CA LYS A 319 -55.32 11.11 7.14
C LYS A 319 -55.45 12.57 7.55
N THR A 320 -55.57 12.81 8.85
CA THR A 320 -55.60 14.16 9.43
C THR A 320 -54.56 14.23 10.55
N LEU A 321 -53.80 15.32 10.61
CA LEU A 321 -52.84 15.56 11.68
C LEU A 321 -53.42 16.56 12.68
N ASN A 322 -53.72 16.09 13.89
CA ASN A 322 -54.17 16.95 14.99
C ASN A 322 -52.97 17.69 15.63
N LEU A 323 -53.23 18.52 16.64
CA LEU A 323 -52.19 19.31 17.31
C LEU A 323 -51.13 18.44 18.02
N ASP A 324 -51.53 17.31 18.61
CA ASP A 324 -50.63 16.38 19.30
C ASP A 324 -49.72 15.64 18.31
N ASP A 325 -50.28 15.15 17.20
CA ASP A 325 -49.51 14.55 16.10
C ASP A 325 -48.42 15.50 15.61
N ARG A 326 -48.78 16.77 15.43
CA ARG A 326 -47.86 17.82 14.98
C ARG A 326 -46.73 18.05 15.98
N GLN A 327 -47.01 18.03 17.28
CA GLN A 327 -45.99 18.16 18.32
C GLN A 327 -45.07 16.94 18.40
N LYS A 328 -45.61 15.74 18.19
CA LYS A 328 -44.84 14.49 18.14
C LYS A 328 -43.88 14.45 16.95
N ILE A 329 -44.36 14.84 15.76
CA ILE A 329 -43.52 14.95 14.56
C ILE A 329 -42.43 16.02 14.74
N LYS A 330 -42.76 17.18 15.33
CA LYS A 330 -41.77 18.21 15.72
C LYS A 330 -40.67 17.60 16.61
N SER A 331 -41.07 16.86 17.63
CA SER A 331 -40.14 16.21 18.56
C SER A 331 -39.25 15.16 17.87
N GLU A 332 -39.82 14.34 16.99
CA GLU A 332 -39.08 13.35 16.20
C GLU A 332 -38.07 14.02 15.26
N SER A 333 -38.48 15.09 14.57
CA SER A 333 -37.60 15.87 13.69
C SER A 333 -36.34 16.34 14.43
N GLU A 334 -36.44 16.83 15.67
CA GLU A 334 -35.26 17.27 16.43
C GLU A 334 -34.31 16.11 16.79
N ILE A 335 -34.84 14.91 17.02
CA ILE A 335 -34.03 13.69 17.19
C ILE A 335 -33.32 13.36 15.87
N VAL A 336 -34.04 13.37 14.75
CA VAL A 336 -33.48 13.06 13.43
C VAL A 336 -32.43 14.08 13.01
N LYS A 337 -32.65 15.38 13.27
CA LYS A 337 -31.62 16.43 13.04
C LYS A 337 -30.37 16.19 13.86
N SER A 338 -30.51 15.75 15.11
CA SER A 338 -29.37 15.38 15.96
C SER A 338 -28.60 14.19 15.39
N ILE A 339 -29.31 13.19 14.85
CA ILE A 339 -28.69 12.04 14.18
C ILE A 339 -28.00 12.47 12.88
N LYS A 340 -28.61 13.34 12.07
CA LYS A 340 -27.99 13.97 10.88
C LYS A 340 -26.66 14.63 11.24
N GLN A 341 -26.66 15.49 12.26
CA GLN A 341 -25.45 16.20 12.70
C GLN A 341 -24.34 15.23 13.12
N TYR A 342 -24.69 14.20 13.89
CA TYR A 342 -23.76 13.15 14.28
C TYR A 342 -23.18 12.40 13.07
N TYR A 343 -24.04 11.98 12.15
CA TYR A 343 -23.63 11.21 10.98
C TYR A 343 -22.71 12.03 10.07
N ASN A 344 -23.02 13.31 9.85
CA ASN A 344 -22.18 14.22 9.08
C ASN A 344 -20.82 14.45 9.76
N ALA A 345 -20.79 14.61 11.09
CA ALA A 345 -19.54 14.74 11.84
C ALA A 345 -18.69 13.45 11.77
N TYR A 346 -19.33 12.28 11.91
CA TYR A 346 -18.68 10.98 11.78
C TYR A 346 -18.05 10.79 10.40
N ASN A 347 -18.77 11.11 9.32
CA ASN A 347 -18.24 10.97 7.96
C ASN A 347 -17.08 11.93 7.68
N ARG A 348 -17.13 13.17 8.20
CA ARG A 348 -16.01 14.11 8.11
C ARG A 348 -14.76 13.53 8.78
N LEU A 349 -14.88 13.04 10.01
CA LEU A 349 -13.78 12.40 10.73
C LEU A 349 -13.26 11.15 10.01
N LEU A 350 -14.15 10.36 9.41
CA LEU A 350 -13.78 9.17 8.65
C LEU A 350 -12.95 9.52 7.39
N LEU A 351 -13.31 10.60 6.69
CA LEU A 351 -12.55 11.09 5.54
C LEU A 351 -11.18 11.60 5.95
N GLU A 352 -11.10 12.40 7.02
CA GLU A 352 -9.84 12.87 7.59
C GLU A 352 -8.95 11.70 8.01
N HIS A 353 -9.52 10.69 8.68
CA HIS A 353 -8.81 9.48 9.06
C HIS A 353 -8.27 8.72 7.84
N LYS A 354 -9.09 8.51 6.80
CA LYS A 354 -8.66 7.84 5.55
C LYS A 354 -7.48 8.57 4.89
N GLN A 355 -7.54 9.90 4.81
CA GLN A 355 -6.46 10.70 4.23
C GLN A 355 -5.18 10.56 5.06
N LEU A 356 -5.28 10.62 6.39
CA LEU A 356 -4.12 10.41 7.26
C LEU A 356 -3.55 9.00 7.14
N THR A 357 -4.38 7.97 6.98
CA THR A 357 -3.92 6.60 6.74
C THR A 357 -3.13 6.50 5.42
N ILE A 358 -3.62 7.12 4.34
CA ILE A 358 -2.91 7.16 3.05
C ILE A 358 -1.56 7.86 3.21
N ASN A 359 -1.54 9.06 3.79
CA ASN A 359 -0.31 9.81 4.02
C ASN A 359 0.68 9.03 4.89
N ASN A 360 0.20 8.31 5.92
CA ASN A 360 1.04 7.49 6.78
C ASN A 360 1.64 6.30 6.00
N ASN A 361 0.86 5.64 5.14
CA ASN A 361 1.36 4.55 4.31
C ASN A 361 2.42 5.04 3.30
N GLU A 362 2.22 6.21 2.68
CA GLU A 362 3.21 6.83 1.79
C GLU A 362 4.52 7.13 2.53
N LEU A 363 4.44 7.66 3.76
CA LEU A 363 5.62 7.91 4.59
C LEU A 363 6.33 6.61 5.00
N ILE A 364 5.59 5.54 5.31
CA ILE A 364 6.18 4.23 5.60
C ILE A 364 6.97 3.71 4.39
N ILE A 365 6.41 3.82 3.18
CA ILE A 365 7.09 3.42 1.94
C ILE A 365 8.36 4.25 1.75
N LYS A 366 8.25 5.58 1.83
CA LYS A 366 9.39 6.49 1.67
C LYS A 366 10.51 6.23 2.69
N ASN A 367 10.15 5.97 3.95
CA ASN A 367 11.12 5.58 4.99
C ASN A 367 11.79 4.23 4.70
N SER A 368 11.06 3.26 4.11
CA SER A 368 11.64 1.97 3.74
C SER A 368 12.64 2.09 2.60
N GLU A 369 12.34 2.92 1.59
CA GLU A 369 13.23 3.22 0.47
C GLU A 369 14.51 3.89 0.97
N LEU A 370 14.36 4.92 1.79
CA LEU A 370 15.46 5.72 2.30
C LEU A 370 16.37 4.92 3.27
N ASN A 371 15.80 3.99 4.03
CA ASN A 371 16.57 3.02 4.81
C ASN A 371 17.39 2.07 3.91
N SER A 372 16.87 1.70 2.73
CA SER A 372 17.60 0.84 1.80
C SER A 372 18.77 1.60 1.14
N GLU A 373 18.58 2.87 0.77
CA GLU A 373 19.65 3.76 0.27
C GLU A 373 20.75 3.96 1.31
N ASN A 374 20.40 4.23 2.58
CA ASN A 374 21.36 4.39 3.66
C ASN A 374 22.24 3.14 3.85
N ARG A 375 21.67 1.93 3.71
CA ARG A 375 22.44 0.67 3.78
C ARG A 375 23.45 0.53 2.65
N VAL A 376 23.09 0.96 1.44
CA VAL A 376 24.02 0.93 0.29
C VAL A 376 25.17 1.93 0.49
N LYS A 377 24.86 3.14 0.97
CA LYS A 377 25.88 4.15 1.26
C LYS A 377 26.80 3.72 2.41
N SER A 378 26.27 3.14 3.48
CA SER A 378 27.08 2.64 4.59
C SER A 378 28.04 1.54 4.13
N ALA A 379 27.58 0.60 3.30
CA ALA A 379 28.43 -0.44 2.72
C ALA A 379 29.56 0.14 1.85
N ARG A 380 29.27 1.20 1.07
CA ARG A 380 30.27 1.88 0.24
C ARG A 380 31.33 2.61 1.07
N ILE A 381 30.94 3.24 2.17
CA ILE A 381 31.87 3.87 3.12
C ILE A 381 32.79 2.81 3.75
N GLU A 382 32.24 1.65 4.10
CA GLU A 382 33.00 0.57 4.72
C GLU A 382 34.03 -0.05 3.76
N ASP A 383 33.66 -0.26 2.48
CA ASP A 383 34.59 -0.67 1.41
C ASP A 383 35.73 0.34 1.21
N GLN A 384 35.43 1.64 1.23
CA GLN A 384 36.47 2.67 1.11
C GLN A 384 37.40 2.73 2.34
N LYS A 385 36.88 2.53 3.55
CA LYS A 385 37.69 2.44 4.77
C LYS A 385 38.68 1.27 4.68
N LEU A 386 38.22 0.12 4.21
CA LEU A 386 39.07 -1.06 4.04
C LEU A 386 40.20 -0.78 3.04
N LYS A 387 39.88 -0.21 1.87
CA LYS A 387 40.87 0.20 0.86
C LYS A 387 41.88 1.21 1.40
N HIS A 388 41.43 2.19 2.19
CA HIS A 388 42.33 3.17 2.81
C HIS A 388 43.30 2.50 3.80
N GLN A 389 42.80 1.53 4.57
CA GLN A 389 43.62 0.79 5.53
C GLN A 389 44.66 -0.10 4.83
N GLU A 390 44.29 -0.80 3.75
CA GLU A 390 45.25 -1.56 2.93
C GLU A 390 46.35 -0.66 2.33
N LEU A 391 45.99 0.54 1.88
CA LEU A 391 46.95 1.50 1.33
C LEU A 391 47.92 2.01 2.41
N LEU A 392 47.43 2.24 3.63
CA LEU A 392 48.26 2.61 4.79
C LEU A 392 49.30 1.53 5.10
N THR A 393 48.90 0.26 5.10
CA THR A 393 49.83 -0.85 5.35
C THR A 393 50.91 -0.92 4.27
N LYS A 394 50.53 -0.84 2.99
CA LYS A 394 51.50 -0.81 1.88
C LYS A 394 52.46 0.39 1.97
N PHE A 395 51.95 1.56 2.38
CA PHE A 395 52.78 2.74 2.55
C PHE A 395 53.82 2.54 3.67
N GLN A 396 53.43 1.92 4.78
CA GLN A 396 54.34 1.61 5.88
C GLN A 396 55.43 0.62 5.46
N GLU A 397 55.08 -0.44 4.73
CA GLU A 397 56.04 -1.43 4.20
C GLU A 397 57.05 -0.79 3.26
N ILE A 398 56.60 0.03 2.31
CA ILE A 398 57.49 0.72 1.37
C ILE A 398 58.40 1.73 2.09
N SER A 399 57.87 2.45 3.09
CA SER A 399 58.67 3.39 3.89
C SER A 399 59.79 2.67 4.62
N TYR A 400 59.51 1.51 5.23
CA TYR A 400 60.50 0.69 5.91
C TYR A 400 61.60 0.19 4.96
N ASN A 401 61.22 -0.37 3.80
CA ASN A 401 62.19 -0.83 2.81
C ASN A 401 63.07 0.30 2.27
N ASN A 402 62.52 1.51 2.15
CA ASN A 402 63.28 2.68 1.70
C ASN A 402 64.30 3.16 2.74
N GLU A 403 64.00 3.02 4.04
CA GLU A 403 64.97 3.28 5.12
C GLU A 403 66.12 2.26 5.08
N GLU A 404 65.82 0.97 4.90
CA GLU A 404 66.83 -0.09 4.82
C GLU A 404 67.80 0.12 3.64
N LEU A 405 67.28 0.52 2.48
CA LEU A 405 68.11 0.87 1.30
C LEU A 405 68.97 2.12 1.51
N ILE A 406 68.51 3.09 2.31
CA ILE A 406 69.31 4.27 2.67
C ILE A 406 70.49 3.85 3.53
N GLU A 407 70.27 3.01 4.53
CA GLU A 407 71.34 2.48 5.39
C GLU A 407 72.37 1.66 4.59
N GLU A 408 71.89 0.82 3.68
CA GLU A 408 72.77 -0.01 2.83
C GLU A 408 73.63 0.85 1.90
N LYS A 409 73.06 1.93 1.33
CA LYS A 409 73.77 2.90 0.51
C LYS A 409 74.86 3.63 1.31
N GLU A 410 74.58 4.06 2.54
CA GLU A 410 75.58 4.72 3.39
C GLU A 410 76.73 3.77 3.74
N SER A 411 76.43 2.51 4.06
CA SER A 411 77.43 1.47 4.32
C SER A 411 78.37 1.25 3.12
N ILE A 412 77.83 1.15 1.90
CA ILE A 412 78.61 1.00 0.67
C ILE A 412 79.46 2.25 0.39
N SER A 413 78.89 3.44 0.59
CA SER A 413 79.62 4.71 0.40
C SER A 413 80.81 4.82 1.34
N ASN A 414 80.68 4.38 2.59
CA ASN A 414 81.76 4.36 3.56
C ASN A 414 82.88 3.38 3.16
N LYS A 415 82.54 2.18 2.70
CA LYS A 415 83.52 1.20 2.17
C LYS A 415 84.27 1.74 0.95
N LEU A 416 83.57 2.44 0.05
CA LEU A 416 84.18 3.06 -1.12
C LEU A 416 85.21 4.12 -0.70
N GLY A 417 84.91 4.92 0.32
CA GLY A 417 85.85 5.90 0.90
C GLY A 417 87.13 5.24 1.41
N GLN A 418 87.01 4.17 2.19
CA GLN A 418 88.17 3.42 2.73
C GLN A 418 89.07 2.85 1.62
N LEU A 419 88.49 2.29 0.56
CA LEU A 419 89.25 1.76 -0.58
C LEU A 419 89.99 2.86 -1.36
N ILE A 420 89.42 4.08 -1.43
CA ILE A 420 90.09 5.22 -2.06
C ILE A 420 91.31 5.63 -1.22
N GLU A 421 91.17 5.70 0.10
CA GLU A 421 92.28 6.02 1.01
C GLU A 421 93.41 4.97 0.95
N GLU A 422 93.06 3.68 0.93
CA GLU A 422 94.04 2.60 0.76
C GLU A 422 94.79 2.70 -0.57
N LYS A 423 94.07 3.02 -1.66
CA LYS A 423 94.68 3.23 -2.98
C LYS A 423 95.68 4.39 -2.96
N GLU A 424 95.33 5.51 -2.34
CA GLU A 424 96.23 6.66 -2.21
C GLU A 424 97.48 6.32 -1.39
N SER A 425 97.31 5.59 -0.28
CA SER A 425 98.41 5.09 0.56
C SER A 425 99.39 4.20 -0.23
N ILE A 426 98.86 3.27 -1.04
CA ILE A 426 99.69 2.40 -1.91
C ILE A 426 100.39 3.24 -2.99
N SER A 427 99.70 4.20 -3.60
CA SER A 427 100.29 5.09 -4.61
C SER A 427 101.43 5.93 -4.04
N ASN A 428 101.30 6.42 -2.81
CA ASN A 428 102.35 7.17 -2.11
C ASN A 428 103.56 6.28 -1.80
N LYS A 429 103.34 5.05 -1.33
CA LYS A 429 104.42 4.07 -1.13
C LYS A 429 105.15 3.72 -2.43
N LEU A 430 104.42 3.62 -3.54
CA LEU A 430 105.02 3.40 -4.86
C LEU A 430 105.93 4.58 -5.26
N GLY A 431 105.50 5.81 -5.00
CA GLY A 431 106.30 7.02 -5.23
C GLY A 431 107.60 6.99 -4.42
N GLN A 432 107.53 6.67 -3.12
CA GLN A 432 108.71 6.54 -2.26
C GLN A 432 109.70 5.48 -2.76
N LEU A 433 109.21 4.31 -3.21
CA LEU A 433 110.06 3.26 -3.77
C LEU A 433 110.72 3.68 -5.10
N ILE A 434 110.06 4.53 -5.89
CA ILE A 434 110.64 5.09 -7.13
C ILE A 434 111.76 6.09 -6.77
N GLU A 435 111.54 6.96 -5.78
CA GLU A 435 112.56 7.89 -5.29
C GLU A 435 113.75 7.15 -4.65
N GLU A 436 113.52 6.08 -3.87
CA GLU A 436 114.59 5.22 -3.36
C GLU A 436 115.35 4.53 -4.49
N LYS A 437 114.67 4.07 -5.53
CA LYS A 437 115.31 3.51 -6.73
C LYS A 437 116.18 4.55 -7.43
N GLU A 438 115.73 5.79 -7.57
CA GLU A 438 116.53 6.88 -8.15
C GLU A 438 117.72 7.27 -7.26
N SER A 439 117.53 7.32 -5.94
CA SER A 439 118.60 7.52 -4.94
C SER A 439 119.66 6.42 -5.00
N ILE A 440 119.25 5.16 -5.12
CA ILE A 440 120.14 4.01 -5.33
C ILE A 440 120.83 4.12 -6.69
N SER A 441 120.13 4.55 -7.75
CA SER A 441 120.70 4.75 -9.08
C SER A 441 121.77 5.86 -9.11
N ASN A 442 121.57 6.95 -8.35
CA ASN A 442 122.54 8.04 -8.20
C ASN A 442 123.75 7.60 -7.35
N LYS A 443 123.54 6.80 -6.30
CA LYS A 443 124.63 6.13 -5.56
C LYS A 443 125.37 5.11 -6.44
N LEU A 444 124.68 4.47 -7.40
CA LEU A 444 125.26 3.57 -8.40
C LEU A 444 126.25 4.30 -9.32
N GLY A 445 125.98 5.56 -9.66
CA GLY A 445 126.88 6.40 -10.45
C GLY A 445 128.16 6.79 -9.71
N GLN A 446 128.10 6.93 -8.39
CA GLN A 446 129.27 7.24 -7.54
C GLN A 446 130.11 6.00 -7.18
N LEU A 447 129.50 4.79 -7.20
CA LEU A 447 130.15 3.52 -6.86
C LEU A 447 130.78 2.78 -8.07
N ILE A 448 130.67 3.33 -9.29
CA ILE A 448 131.36 2.80 -10.49
C ILE A 448 132.88 3.09 -10.45
N GLU A 449 133.36 3.94 -9.54
CA GLU A 449 134.80 4.19 -9.31
C GLU A 449 135.46 3.30 -8.24
N GLU A 450 134.72 2.52 -7.46
CA GLU A 450 135.29 1.57 -6.48
C GLU A 450 134.68 0.17 -6.60
N LYS A 451 135.26 -0.59 -7.50
CA LYS A 451 134.92 -1.97 -7.85
C LYS A 451 135.66 -2.97 -6.95
N GLU A 452 134.91 -3.70 -6.11
CA GLU A 452 135.01 -5.15 -5.77
C GLU A 452 134.60 -5.45 -4.32
N SER A 453 133.33 -5.82 -4.09
CA SER A 453 132.92 -6.73 -3.01
C SER A 453 131.39 -6.99 -3.03
N ILE A 454 131.02 -8.27 -3.15
CA ILE A 454 129.72 -8.89 -2.77
C ILE A 454 128.60 -8.95 -3.82
N SER A 455 128.60 -10.08 -4.53
CA SER A 455 127.42 -10.73 -5.12
C SER A 455 126.56 -11.36 -4.01
N ASN A 456 125.39 -10.77 -3.74
CA ASN A 456 124.10 -11.42 -3.38
C ASN A 456 123.15 -10.48 -2.62
N LYS A 457 122.72 -9.39 -3.27
CA LYS A 457 121.61 -8.53 -2.79
C LYS A 457 120.69 -8.08 -3.94
N LEU A 458 120.49 -8.94 -4.94
CA LEU A 458 119.78 -8.63 -6.19
C LEU A 458 118.57 -9.55 -6.47
N GLY A 459 117.94 -10.07 -5.40
CA GLY A 459 116.71 -10.90 -5.49
C GLY A 459 115.46 -10.30 -4.85
N GLN A 460 115.57 -9.44 -3.83
CA GLN A 460 114.43 -9.06 -2.97
C GLN A 460 113.59 -7.87 -3.50
N LEU A 461 114.11 -7.02 -4.39
CA LEU A 461 113.37 -5.85 -4.92
C LEU A 461 112.47 -6.14 -6.14
N LYS A 462 112.54 -7.34 -6.71
CA LYS A 462 111.73 -7.71 -7.89
C LYS A 462 110.40 -8.37 -7.50
N GLU A 463 110.38 -9.13 -6.39
CA GLU A 463 109.18 -9.81 -5.88
C GLU A 463 108.19 -8.85 -5.18
N GLU A 464 108.68 -7.82 -4.47
CA GLU A 464 107.79 -6.82 -3.83
C GLU A 464 107.01 -5.96 -4.85
N LYS A 465 107.62 -5.65 -6.01
CA LYS A 465 106.96 -4.92 -7.09
C LYS A 465 105.83 -5.73 -7.74
N GLU A 466 106.02 -7.04 -7.89
CA GLU A 466 105.07 -7.93 -8.54
C GLU A 466 103.86 -8.23 -7.62
N SER A 467 104.10 -8.39 -6.31
CA SER A 467 103.06 -8.52 -5.28
C SER A 467 102.14 -7.28 -5.18
N ILE A 468 102.71 -6.08 -5.24
CA ILE A 468 101.95 -4.82 -5.22
C ILE A 468 101.12 -4.65 -6.51
N SER A 469 101.69 -5.00 -7.67
CA SER A 469 100.98 -4.90 -8.95
C SER A 469 99.74 -5.80 -9.01
N ASN A 470 99.82 -7.01 -8.44
CA ASN A 470 98.68 -7.94 -8.41
C ASN A 470 97.57 -7.47 -7.45
N LYS A 471 97.91 -6.95 -6.27
CA LYS A 471 96.92 -6.34 -5.35
C LYS A 471 96.22 -5.13 -5.97
N LEU A 472 96.93 -4.33 -6.77
CA LEU A 472 96.38 -3.17 -7.45
C LEU A 472 95.39 -3.56 -8.57
N GLY A 473 95.62 -4.72 -9.21
CA GLY A 473 94.66 -5.32 -10.15
C GLY A 473 93.35 -5.76 -9.48
N GLN A 474 93.44 -6.50 -8.37
CA GLN A 474 92.27 -6.98 -7.61
C GLN A 474 91.40 -5.82 -7.08
N LEU A 475 92.02 -4.78 -6.52
CA LEU A 475 91.31 -3.59 -6.05
C LEU A 475 90.58 -2.83 -7.17
N LYS A 476 91.10 -2.90 -8.41
CA LYS A 476 90.48 -2.23 -9.56
C LYS A 476 89.22 -2.97 -10.02
N GLU A 477 89.25 -4.29 -10.02
CA GLU A 477 88.08 -5.14 -10.33
C GLU A 477 86.98 -5.01 -9.26
N GLU A 478 87.36 -5.00 -7.96
CA GLU A 478 86.40 -4.79 -6.87
C GLU A 478 85.72 -3.40 -6.95
N LYS A 479 86.49 -2.35 -7.29
CA LYS A 479 85.95 -1.01 -7.50
C LYS A 479 84.90 -0.97 -8.63
N GLU A 480 85.17 -1.66 -9.73
CA GLU A 480 84.27 -1.69 -10.88
C GLU A 480 82.97 -2.46 -10.56
N SER A 481 83.07 -3.57 -9.84
CA SER A 481 81.92 -4.33 -9.32
C SER A 481 81.04 -3.50 -8.38
N ILE A 482 81.65 -2.76 -7.43
CA ILE A 482 80.93 -1.87 -6.52
C ILE A 482 80.28 -0.72 -7.28
N SER A 483 80.97 -0.12 -8.25
CA SER A 483 80.43 0.97 -9.08
C SER A 483 79.19 0.53 -9.86
N ASN A 484 79.19 -0.70 -10.40
CA ASN A 484 78.03 -1.25 -11.12
C ASN A 484 76.83 -1.49 -10.18
N LYS A 485 77.06 -2.05 -8.98
CA LYS A 485 76.01 -2.19 -7.96
C LYS A 485 75.43 -0.84 -7.52
N LEU A 486 76.27 0.18 -7.40
CA LEU A 486 75.86 1.54 -7.04
C LEU A 486 74.98 2.16 -8.12
N GLY A 487 75.21 1.85 -9.40
CA GLY A 487 74.36 2.22 -10.52
C GLY A 487 72.96 1.59 -10.42
N GLN A 488 72.89 0.27 -10.21
CA GLN A 488 71.63 -0.47 -10.08
C GLN A 488 70.78 0.02 -8.89
N LEU A 489 71.39 0.21 -7.72
CA LEU A 489 70.69 0.75 -6.54
C LEU A 489 70.14 2.16 -6.76
N LYS A 490 70.80 2.97 -7.60
CA LYS A 490 70.34 4.33 -7.93
C LYS A 490 69.08 4.29 -8.80
N GLU A 491 69.04 3.38 -9.77
CA GLU A 491 67.86 3.16 -10.62
C GLU A 491 66.68 2.59 -9.82
N GLU A 492 66.92 1.62 -8.93
CA GLU A 492 65.89 1.07 -8.04
C GLU A 492 65.31 2.14 -7.10
N LYS A 493 66.16 3.00 -6.52
CA LYS A 493 65.72 4.13 -5.69
C LYS A 493 64.81 5.09 -6.45
N GLU A 494 65.16 5.41 -7.69
CA GLU A 494 64.37 6.33 -8.52
C GLU A 494 63.00 5.72 -8.88
N SER A 495 62.97 4.41 -9.19
CA SER A 495 61.73 3.65 -9.40
C SER A 495 60.82 3.63 -8.16
N ILE A 496 61.39 3.39 -6.98
CA ILE A 496 60.64 3.40 -5.69
C ILE A 496 60.13 4.80 -5.38
N SER A 497 60.95 5.85 -5.53
CA SER A 497 60.56 7.24 -5.31
C SER A 497 59.37 7.65 -6.19
N ASN A 498 59.36 7.23 -7.45
CA ASN A 498 58.25 7.49 -8.38
C ASN A 498 56.96 6.77 -7.95
N LYS A 499 57.04 5.50 -7.55
CA LYS A 499 55.90 4.76 -6.96
C LYS A 499 55.38 5.41 -5.68
N LEU A 500 56.26 5.93 -4.83
CA LEU A 500 55.91 6.61 -3.59
C LEU A 500 55.15 7.91 -3.85
N GLY A 501 55.55 8.66 -4.89
CA GLY A 501 54.83 9.84 -5.38
C GLY A 501 53.41 9.52 -5.83
N GLN A 502 53.25 8.50 -6.68
CA GLN A 502 51.94 8.06 -7.19
C GLN A 502 51.01 7.59 -6.06
N LEU A 503 51.51 6.78 -5.12
CA LEU A 503 50.72 6.31 -3.98
C LEU A 503 50.29 7.45 -3.04
N LYS A 504 51.11 8.51 -2.92
CA LYS A 504 50.77 9.68 -2.12
C LYS A 504 49.61 10.47 -2.74
N GLU A 505 49.64 10.66 -4.06
CA GLU A 505 48.55 11.29 -4.81
C GLU A 505 47.25 10.45 -4.74
N GLU A 506 47.34 9.13 -4.87
CA GLU A 506 46.20 8.23 -4.71
C GLU A 506 45.62 8.28 -3.30
N LYS A 507 46.47 8.31 -2.27
CA LYS A 507 46.05 8.44 -0.86
C LYS A 507 45.27 9.73 -0.62
N GLU A 508 45.78 10.85 -1.13
CA GLU A 508 45.14 12.16 -0.97
C GLU A 508 43.80 12.23 -1.72
N SER A 509 43.76 11.68 -2.94
CA SER A 509 42.52 11.53 -3.73
C SER A 509 41.45 10.69 -3.01
N ILE A 510 41.83 9.57 -2.39
CA ILE A 510 40.90 8.72 -1.61
C ILE A 510 40.46 9.42 -0.33
N SER A 511 41.36 10.12 0.36
CA SER A 511 41.04 10.88 1.58
C SER A 511 40.01 11.96 1.31
N ASN A 512 40.20 12.75 0.24
CA ASN A 512 39.26 13.79 -0.16
C ASN A 512 37.89 13.21 -0.56
N LYS A 513 37.86 12.06 -1.26
CA LYS A 513 36.61 11.36 -1.58
C LYS A 513 35.90 10.84 -0.33
N LEU A 514 36.66 10.36 0.66
CA LEU A 514 36.10 9.87 1.92
C LEU A 514 35.48 11.01 2.74
N GLU A 515 36.14 12.16 2.83
CA GLU A 515 35.61 13.35 3.49
C GLU A 515 34.30 13.83 2.85
N GLN A 516 34.26 13.92 1.51
CA GLN A 516 33.04 14.27 0.78
C GLN A 516 31.89 13.29 1.05
N LEU A 517 32.17 11.98 1.03
CA LEU A 517 31.17 10.95 1.32
C LEU A 517 30.65 11.01 2.77
N ILE A 518 31.53 11.33 3.73
CA ILE A 518 31.15 11.50 5.14
C ILE A 518 30.26 12.74 5.31
N GLU A 519 30.61 13.86 4.67
CA GLU A 519 29.82 15.08 4.73
C GLU A 519 28.43 14.89 4.12
N GLU A 520 28.36 14.25 2.94
CA GLU A 520 27.11 13.94 2.26
C GLU A 520 26.23 12.98 3.08
N TYR A 521 26.84 11.98 3.73
CA TYR A 521 26.14 11.06 4.64
C TYR A 521 25.58 11.78 5.88
N ASN A 522 26.35 12.68 6.50
CA ASN A 522 25.92 13.43 7.68
C ASN A 522 24.76 14.38 7.36
N ASN A 523 24.82 15.07 6.21
CA ASN A 523 23.74 15.95 5.76
C ASN A 523 22.43 15.19 5.53
N GLN A 524 22.50 14.01 4.91
CA GLN A 524 21.33 13.13 4.78
C GLN A 524 20.83 12.62 6.13
N LEU A 525 21.72 12.29 7.07
CA LEU A 525 21.33 11.83 8.40
C LEU A 525 20.51 12.89 9.15
N LEU A 526 20.88 14.17 8.99
CA LEU A 526 20.15 15.30 9.53
C LEU A 526 18.77 15.47 8.87
N GLU A 527 18.69 15.35 7.55
CA GLU A 527 17.42 15.41 6.81
C GLU A 527 16.48 14.26 7.18
N ASN A 528 17.02 13.06 7.39
CA ASN A 528 16.28 11.88 7.84
C ASN A 528 15.73 12.06 9.25
N GLN A 529 16.48 12.73 10.13
CA GLN A 529 16.04 13.01 11.48
C GLN A 529 14.86 14.00 11.50
N LEU A 530 14.92 15.04 10.65
CA LEU A 530 13.80 15.97 10.42
C LEU A 530 12.55 15.27 9.87
N ASN A 531 12.73 14.36 8.91
CA ASN A 531 11.63 13.56 8.36
C ASN A 531 11.01 12.60 9.40
N LEU A 532 11.84 12.01 10.28
CA LEU A 532 11.38 11.16 11.37
C LEU A 532 10.56 11.94 12.40
N ASP A 533 10.96 13.16 12.73
CA ASP A 533 10.21 14.05 13.62
C ASP A 533 8.85 14.42 13.03
N ASN A 534 8.79 14.73 11.73
CA ASN A 534 7.53 14.97 11.01
C ASN A 534 6.62 13.73 11.00
N TYR A 535 7.19 12.54 10.77
CA TYR A 535 6.46 11.27 10.83
C TYR A 535 5.87 11.04 12.23
N ASN A 536 6.65 11.27 13.30
CA ASN A 536 6.19 11.10 14.67
C ASN A 536 5.06 12.08 15.03
N GLN A 537 5.11 13.33 14.56
CA GLN A 537 4.01 14.29 14.74
C GLN A 537 2.73 13.85 14.03
N LEU A 538 2.84 13.34 12.80
CA LEU A 538 1.68 12.85 12.06
C LEU A 538 1.08 11.60 12.70
N LEU A 539 1.93 10.66 13.16
CA LEU A 539 1.51 9.45 13.87
C LEU A 539 0.77 9.78 15.17
N ASN A 540 1.25 10.76 15.93
CA ASN A 540 0.56 11.24 17.13
C ASN A 540 -0.80 11.89 16.82
N SER A 541 -0.88 12.64 15.73
CA SER A 541 -2.14 13.24 15.25
C SER A 541 -3.13 12.15 14.84
N TYR A 542 -2.67 11.14 14.09
CA TYR A 542 -3.46 9.96 13.72
C TYR A 542 -3.98 9.21 14.94
N ASN A 543 -3.12 8.87 15.91
CA ASN A 543 -3.51 8.16 17.12
C ASN A 543 -4.53 8.95 17.96
N THR A 544 -4.38 10.27 18.01
CA THR A 544 -5.32 11.15 18.70
C THR A 544 -6.68 11.13 18.01
N LEU A 545 -6.70 11.27 16.68
CA LEU A 545 -7.93 11.25 15.89
C LEU A 545 -8.63 9.88 15.96
N GLU A 546 -7.88 8.78 15.87
CA GLU A 546 -8.41 7.41 16.00
C GLU A 546 -9.04 7.19 17.38
N THR A 547 -8.39 7.67 18.44
CA THR A 547 -8.96 7.63 19.79
C THR A 547 -10.25 8.44 19.89
N GLN A 548 -10.28 9.64 19.31
CA GLN A 548 -11.49 10.47 19.26
C GLN A 548 -12.61 9.81 18.47
N TYR A 549 -12.30 9.24 17.30
CA TYR A 549 -13.23 8.52 16.43
C TYR A 549 -13.85 7.33 17.16
N GLN A 550 -13.04 6.46 17.77
CA GLN A 550 -13.52 5.30 18.53
C GLN A 550 -14.35 5.72 19.74
N LYS A 551 -13.92 6.76 20.47
CA LYS A 551 -14.68 7.30 21.61
C LYS A 551 -16.02 7.88 21.16
N TYR A 552 -16.05 8.65 20.08
CA TYR A 552 -17.26 9.28 19.55
C TYR A 552 -18.26 8.21 19.09
N LYS A 553 -17.79 7.24 18.29
CA LYS A 553 -18.53 6.05 17.86
C LYS A 553 -19.16 5.32 19.05
N ASN A 554 -18.34 4.92 20.03
CA ASN A 554 -18.83 4.13 21.16
C ASN A 554 -19.75 4.93 22.10
N THR A 555 -19.44 6.18 22.40
CA THR A 555 -20.21 6.97 23.39
C THR A 555 -21.56 7.39 22.84
N PHE A 556 -21.61 7.81 21.58
CA PHE A 556 -22.85 8.29 20.99
C PHE A 556 -23.82 7.15 20.69
N PHE A 557 -23.38 6.08 20.02
CA PHE A 557 -24.28 4.95 19.73
C PHE A 557 -24.85 4.34 21.02
N ASN A 558 -24.05 4.26 22.09
CA ASN A 558 -24.54 3.80 23.39
C ASN A 558 -25.57 4.76 24.01
N ARG A 559 -25.35 6.08 23.92
CA ARG A 559 -26.32 7.08 24.43
C ARG A 559 -27.60 7.11 23.60
N LEU A 560 -27.48 7.06 22.28
CA LEU A 560 -28.60 7.01 21.34
C LEU A 560 -29.42 5.74 21.57
N THR A 561 -28.77 4.57 21.63
CA THR A 561 -29.42 3.29 21.94
C THR A 561 -30.16 3.34 23.27
N ARG A 562 -29.55 3.89 24.33
CA ARG A 562 -30.22 4.05 25.63
C ARG A 562 -31.42 5.00 25.55
N ARG A 563 -31.31 6.10 24.80
CA ARG A 563 -32.39 7.08 24.63
C ARG A 563 -33.55 6.51 23.81
N ILE A 564 -33.26 5.83 22.70
CA ILE A 564 -34.23 5.09 21.88
C ILE A 564 -34.92 4.02 22.74
N LYS A 565 -34.16 3.18 23.45
CA LYS A 565 -34.74 2.17 24.38
C LYS A 565 -35.66 2.80 25.42
N ARG A 566 -35.29 3.94 26.01
CA ARG A 566 -36.13 4.66 26.99
C ARG A 566 -37.40 5.27 26.38
N LEU A 567 -37.34 5.71 25.12
CA LEU A 567 -38.50 6.24 24.41
C LEU A 567 -39.47 5.11 24.06
N TYR A 568 -38.94 3.96 23.63
CA TYR A 568 -39.74 2.76 23.37
C TYR A 568 -40.31 2.14 24.66
N SER A 569 -39.57 2.12 25.76
CA SER A 569 -40.04 1.57 27.05
C SER A 569 -41.05 2.46 27.78
N LYS A 570 -41.25 3.71 27.34
CA LYS A 570 -42.25 4.62 27.91
C LYS A 570 -43.59 4.61 27.17
N ASN A 571 -43.66 3.93 26.02
CA ASN A 571 -44.86 3.81 25.19
C ASN A 571 -45.41 2.37 25.18
N VAL A 572 -44.97 1.53 26.13
CA VAL A 572 -45.58 0.23 26.46
C VAL A 572 -46.20 0.38 27.83
N ASP A 573 -47.33 1.06 27.89
CA ASP A 573 -48.38 0.95 28.92
C ASP A 573 -49.67 1.55 28.36
#